data_AF-A0A139XB60-F1
#
_entry.id   AF-A0A139XB60-F1
#
_cell.length_a   1.000
_cell.length_b   1.000
_cell.length_c   1.000
_cell.angle_alpha   90.00
_cell.angle_beta   90.00
_cell.angle_gamma   90.00
#
_symmetry.space_group_name_H-M   'P 1'
#
loop_
_entity.id
_entity.type
_entity.pdbx_description
1 polymer ?
#
loop_
_entity_poly.entity_id
_entity_poly.type
_entity_poly.pdbx_seq_one_letter_code
_entity_poly.pdbx_strand_id
1 'polypeptide(L)'
;MTELKLRLQEGTSEKMITVHQDTFTIGRLPQCDLCIASGGVSRFHARLTKTPSGKWTVEDLGSKNGTQLNENLVKSPEQVRSGDIIWLGDVSLVVLLTPVEQTTFKPEVGATAQGRTILRNVKQLQEQWLLTDIDDSDIANKDKTIARLKDLVDIAKNLSAAASIQEIFSQVQEVVFRYLNSIDRLALLIDVGGCGKLELMNAATRDFSQPEYLLTDGDWISRSICQKVFEEKVALQTADAQNDERFAGENSILVKGIRSAMAVPLWDENKVVGVLYADAHLSSHHWTQEGEEELRFFSALANLVASSVQRWLLAEKLKSEEMIRQKLERYHSPSVVQHLISVGVLPGGRLPPQDSEISILFADLVGFTALSERLSPTKIAELLNYLFEEMLQEVFAFGGTLDKYIGDCIMAFFGAPEPQPDHANRSVAAAMGMLTRLENLNTRNFWEEPLQLRIAINSGKAVVGDVGSSQRVEYTALGATINLAARMEGVCPPGECVLSEATYSLLSDPSDFHEMGDYRFKGINRLVKVYQTKMQARM
;
A
#
# COMPACT_ATOMS: atom_id res chain seq x y z
N MET A 1 25.18 -14.60 30.85
CA MET A 1 25.53 -14.74 29.41
C MET A 1 26.22 -13.44 28.97
N THR A 2 27.01 -13.39 27.91
CA THR A 2 27.57 -12.11 27.41
C THR A 2 26.91 -11.75 26.09
N GLU A 3 26.30 -10.57 26.03
CA GLU A 3 25.83 -10.01 24.75
C GLU A 3 27.02 -9.45 23.98
N LEU A 4 27.07 -9.74 22.69
CA LEU A 4 28.09 -9.25 21.78
C LEU A 4 27.51 -8.16 20.91
N LYS A 5 28.08 -6.96 21.01
CA LYS A 5 27.86 -5.85 20.08
C LYS A 5 29.15 -5.62 19.29
N LEU A 6 29.02 -5.34 18.01
CA LEU A 6 30.12 -5.01 17.11
C LEU A 6 29.94 -3.57 16.66
N ARG A 7 30.99 -2.76 16.81
CA ARG A 7 31.03 -1.40 16.29
C ARG A 7 31.83 -1.40 15.00
N LEU A 8 31.17 -1.14 13.88
CA LEU A 8 31.75 -1.04 12.55
C LEU A 8 32.11 0.42 12.25
N GLN A 9 33.35 0.64 11.83
CA GLN A 9 33.84 1.96 11.44
C GLN A 9 33.97 2.03 9.91
N GLU A 10 33.07 2.76 9.24
CA GLU A 10 33.11 3.00 7.79
C GLU A 10 33.38 4.50 7.54
N GLY A 11 34.64 4.86 7.33
CA GLY A 11 35.03 6.27 7.11
C GLY A 11 34.75 7.14 8.34
N THR A 12 33.88 8.16 8.18
CA THR A 12 33.44 9.08 9.26
C THR A 12 32.16 8.62 9.98
N SER A 13 31.54 7.51 9.57
CA SER A 13 30.30 7.00 10.15
C SER A 13 30.57 5.76 11.01
N GLU A 14 30.00 5.73 12.23
CA GLU A 14 30.03 4.57 13.11
C GLU A 14 28.66 3.87 13.09
N LYS A 15 28.67 2.54 12.94
CA LYS A 15 27.46 1.70 12.97
C LYS A 15 27.57 0.64 14.07
N MET A 16 26.59 0.61 14.96
CA MET A 16 26.48 -0.40 16.01
C MET A 16 25.64 -1.60 15.54
N ILE A 17 26.16 -2.81 15.70
CA ILE A 17 25.53 -4.05 15.27
C ILE A 17 25.40 -4.97 16.48
N THR A 18 24.18 -5.38 16.82
CA THR A 18 23.94 -6.33 17.91
C THR A 18 23.89 -7.75 17.37
N VAL A 19 24.61 -8.68 17.99
CA VAL A 19 24.65 -10.09 17.58
C VAL A 19 23.56 -10.88 18.33
N HIS A 20 22.50 -11.27 17.61
CA HIS A 20 21.29 -11.88 18.19
C HIS A 20 21.26 -13.42 18.16
N GLN A 21 22.31 -14.07 17.67
CA GLN A 21 22.33 -15.52 17.44
C GLN A 21 23.70 -16.11 17.79
N ASP A 22 23.72 -17.36 18.26
CA ASP A 22 24.93 -18.02 18.76
C ASP A 22 25.98 -18.28 17.67
N THR A 23 25.61 -18.17 16.39
CA THR A 23 26.53 -18.22 15.26
C THR A 23 26.24 -17.04 14.35
N PHE A 24 27.22 -16.17 14.11
CA PHE A 24 27.07 -14.92 13.37
C PHE A 24 28.14 -14.81 12.29
N THR A 25 27.72 -14.78 11.04
CA THR A 25 28.58 -14.77 9.86
C THR A 25 28.75 -13.38 9.29
N ILE A 26 30.00 -13.06 8.91
CA ILE A 26 30.37 -11.76 8.37
C ILE A 26 30.99 -11.97 6.99
N GLY A 27 30.54 -11.20 6.00
CA GLY A 27 31.06 -11.32 4.65
C GLY A 27 30.46 -10.29 3.69
N ARG A 28 30.83 -10.38 2.42
CA ARG A 28 30.40 -9.45 1.37
C ARG A 28 29.06 -9.81 0.73
N LEU A 29 28.61 -11.04 0.93
CA LEU A 29 27.37 -11.52 0.34
C LEU A 29 26.15 -11.17 1.23
N PRO A 30 24.97 -10.89 0.64
CA PRO A 30 23.74 -10.64 1.39
C PRO A 30 23.27 -11.81 2.26
N GLN A 31 23.81 -13.02 2.03
CA GLN A 31 23.54 -14.20 2.85
C GLN A 31 24.29 -14.21 4.20
N CYS A 32 25.23 -13.28 4.41
CA CYS A 32 25.89 -13.12 5.71
C CYS A 32 25.04 -12.24 6.64
N ASP A 33 25.08 -12.55 7.93
CA ASP A 33 24.33 -11.82 8.96
C ASP A 33 24.79 -10.36 9.09
N LEU A 34 26.09 -10.13 8.85
CA LEU A 34 26.64 -8.81 8.60
C LEU A 34 27.22 -8.76 7.18
N CYS A 35 26.49 -8.11 6.28
CA CYS A 35 26.91 -7.85 4.91
C CYS A 35 27.73 -6.55 4.84
N ILE A 36 29.02 -6.66 4.47
CA ILE A 36 29.94 -5.52 4.31
C ILE A 36 30.40 -5.44 2.85
N ALA A 37 29.98 -4.39 2.14
CA ALA A 37 30.22 -4.22 0.71
C ALA A 37 31.62 -3.66 0.37
N SER A 38 32.68 -4.09 1.08
CA SER A 38 34.06 -3.68 0.81
C SER A 38 34.82 -4.70 -0.06
N GLY A 39 35.68 -4.20 -0.96
CA GLY A 39 36.56 -5.03 -1.79
C GLY A 39 37.59 -5.85 -0.98
N GLY A 40 37.91 -5.44 0.24
CA GLY A 40 38.77 -6.18 1.16
C GLY A 40 38.07 -7.34 1.88
N VAL A 41 36.74 -7.46 1.78
CA VAL A 41 35.94 -8.48 2.46
C VAL A 41 35.55 -9.64 1.52
N SER A 42 35.83 -10.88 1.96
CA SER A 42 35.48 -12.09 1.22
C SER A 42 33.98 -12.39 1.27
N ARG A 43 33.48 -13.23 0.34
CA ARG A 43 32.04 -13.58 0.24
C ARG A 43 31.48 -14.09 1.57
N PHE A 44 32.20 -15.01 2.20
CA PHE A 44 32.09 -15.38 3.61
C PHE A 44 33.49 -15.17 4.19
N HIS A 45 33.64 -14.25 5.16
CA HIS A 45 34.95 -13.82 5.64
C HIS A 45 35.27 -14.46 6.99
N ALA A 46 34.43 -14.21 7.98
CA ALA A 46 34.64 -14.66 9.35
C ALA A 46 33.32 -15.12 9.97
N ARG A 47 33.42 -15.93 11.01
CA ARG A 47 32.28 -16.38 11.81
C ARG A 47 32.57 -16.17 13.28
N LEU A 48 31.60 -15.63 13.99
CA LEU A 48 31.58 -15.49 15.43
C LEU A 48 30.66 -16.54 16.02
N THR A 49 31.18 -17.36 16.92
CA THR A 49 30.44 -18.46 17.52
C THR A 49 30.47 -18.34 19.03
N LYS A 50 29.31 -18.50 19.67
CA LYS A 50 29.17 -18.54 21.12
C LYS A 50 29.36 -19.98 21.61
N THR A 51 30.39 -20.20 22.42
CA THR A 51 30.65 -21.50 23.03
C THR A 51 29.60 -21.83 24.11
N PRO A 52 29.40 -23.12 24.45
CA PRO A 52 28.52 -23.53 25.56
C PRO A 52 28.87 -22.89 26.91
N SER A 53 30.11 -22.45 27.07
CA SER A 53 30.60 -21.71 28.25
C SER A 53 30.19 -20.22 28.27
N GLY A 54 29.46 -19.76 27.26
CA GLY A 54 29.01 -18.37 27.11
C GLY A 54 30.06 -17.42 26.54
N LYS A 55 31.25 -17.91 26.16
CA LYS A 55 32.33 -17.11 25.56
C LYS A 55 32.20 -17.05 24.04
N TRP A 56 32.50 -15.91 23.45
CA TRP A 56 32.53 -15.73 21.99
C TRP A 56 33.89 -16.05 21.41
N THR A 57 33.91 -16.71 20.26
CA THR A 57 35.13 -16.99 19.48
C THR A 57 34.96 -16.52 18.05
N VAL A 58 36.02 -16.00 17.44
CA VAL A 58 36.08 -15.67 16.00
C VAL A 58 36.88 -16.73 15.26
N GLU A 59 36.41 -17.12 14.08
CA GLU A 59 37.13 -18.00 13.16
C GLU A 59 37.10 -17.45 11.73
N ASP A 60 38.18 -17.70 10.99
CA ASP A 60 38.29 -17.34 9.58
C ASP A 60 37.65 -18.43 8.69
N LEU A 61 36.83 -18.02 7.71
CA LEU A 61 36.14 -18.94 6.79
C LEU A 61 36.91 -19.18 5.48
N GLY A 62 38.24 -19.12 5.52
CA GLY A 62 39.10 -19.22 4.33
C GLY A 62 39.11 -17.94 3.51
N SER A 63 39.13 -16.79 4.20
CA SER A 63 39.07 -15.49 3.55
C SER A 63 40.37 -15.19 2.79
N LYS A 64 40.26 -14.41 1.70
CA LYS A 64 41.42 -14.07 0.85
C LYS A 64 42.48 -13.23 1.57
N ASN A 65 42.04 -12.37 2.51
CA ASN A 65 42.91 -11.42 3.21
C ASN A 65 43.20 -11.84 4.67
N GLY A 66 42.60 -12.93 5.13
CA GLY A 66 42.68 -13.40 6.52
C GLY A 66 41.89 -12.51 7.49
N THR A 67 41.28 -13.14 8.49
CA THR A 67 40.72 -12.46 9.66
C THR A 67 41.84 -12.24 10.68
N GLN A 68 41.98 -11.02 11.19
CA GLN A 68 42.93 -10.72 12.28
C GLN A 68 42.19 -10.27 13.53
N LEU A 69 42.65 -10.71 14.69
CA LEU A 69 42.17 -10.28 16.01
C LEU A 69 43.32 -9.55 16.71
N ASN A 70 43.15 -8.25 17.03
CA ASN A 70 44.17 -7.42 17.65
C ASN A 70 45.56 -7.57 16.99
N GLU A 71 45.61 -7.47 15.65
CA GLU A 71 46.82 -7.59 14.80
C GLU A 71 47.39 -9.01 14.63
N ASN A 72 46.79 -10.04 15.24
CA ASN A 72 47.19 -11.44 15.05
C ASN A 72 46.25 -12.18 14.10
N LEU A 73 46.81 -12.94 13.15
CA LEU A 73 46.03 -13.69 12.16
C LEU A 73 45.38 -14.93 12.81
N VAL A 74 44.04 -15.02 12.71
CA VAL A 74 43.24 -16.08 13.31
C VAL A 74 43.40 -17.38 12.50
N LYS A 75 44.15 -18.34 13.03
CA LYS A 75 44.40 -19.65 12.37
C LYS A 75 43.48 -20.77 12.86
N SER A 76 42.88 -20.57 14.02
CA SER A 76 41.92 -21.46 14.68
C SER A 76 40.93 -20.60 15.46
N PRO A 77 39.74 -21.10 15.84
CA PRO A 77 38.78 -20.31 16.61
C PRO A 77 39.42 -19.69 17.86
N GLU A 78 39.50 -18.37 17.91
CA GLU A 78 40.14 -17.60 18.99
C GLU A 78 39.10 -16.84 19.81
N GLN A 79 39.26 -16.82 21.13
CA GLN A 79 38.31 -16.17 22.02
C GLN A 79 38.40 -14.65 21.92
N VAL A 80 37.26 -13.98 21.66
CA VAL A 80 37.16 -12.53 21.64
C VAL A 80 36.77 -11.96 23.01
N ARG A 81 37.28 -10.78 23.33
CA ARG A 81 37.07 -10.02 24.57
C ARG A 81 36.53 -8.62 24.26
N SER A 82 35.89 -7.98 25.24
CA SER A 82 35.44 -6.60 25.08
C SER A 82 36.64 -5.69 24.86
N GLY A 83 36.57 -4.81 23.86
CA GLY A 83 37.64 -3.94 23.41
C GLY A 83 38.49 -4.52 22.28
N ASP A 84 38.36 -5.80 21.94
CA ASP A 84 39.14 -6.40 20.85
C ASP A 84 38.72 -5.84 19.48
N ILE A 85 39.67 -5.77 18.55
CA ILE A 85 39.43 -5.31 17.18
C ILE A 85 39.60 -6.48 16.22
N ILE A 86 38.53 -6.79 15.47
CA ILE A 86 38.54 -7.79 14.41
C ILE A 86 38.74 -7.06 13.08
N TRP A 87 39.81 -7.38 12.37
CA TRP A 87 40.09 -6.87 11.03
C TRP A 87 39.68 -7.89 9.96
N LEU A 88 38.94 -7.40 8.98
CA LEU A 88 38.43 -8.14 7.83
C LEU A 88 38.96 -7.48 6.55
N GLY A 89 40.23 -7.72 6.23
CA GLY A 89 40.92 -6.97 5.19
C GLY A 89 41.14 -5.51 5.60
N ASP A 90 40.41 -4.58 4.99
CA ASP A 90 40.50 -3.13 5.22
C ASP A 90 39.47 -2.60 6.23
N VAL A 91 38.58 -3.46 6.73
CA VAL A 91 37.49 -3.09 7.65
C VAL A 91 37.80 -3.57 9.06
N SER A 92 37.56 -2.72 10.07
CA SER A 92 37.69 -3.08 11.48
C SER A 92 36.34 -3.09 12.21
N LEU A 93 36.19 -4.05 13.11
CA LEU A 93 35.05 -4.21 14.00
C LEU A 93 35.54 -4.20 15.44
N VAL A 94 35.06 -3.27 16.26
CA VAL A 94 35.36 -3.25 17.70
C VAL A 94 34.34 -4.10 18.43
N VAL A 95 34.82 -5.09 19.18
CA VAL A 95 34.05 -6.01 20.00
C VAL A 95 33.67 -5.31 21.30
N LEU A 96 32.37 -5.30 21.60
CA LEU A 96 31.83 -4.78 22.86
C LEU A 96 31.06 -5.92 23.52
N LEU A 97 31.63 -6.52 24.56
CA LEU A 97 30.96 -7.57 25.35
C LEU A 97 30.37 -6.94 26.60
N THR A 98 29.05 -6.99 26.72
CA THR A 98 28.37 -6.59 27.94
C THR A 98 28.11 -7.84 28.79
N PRO A 99 28.64 -7.94 30.02
CA PRO A 99 28.24 -9.00 30.92
C PRO A 99 26.75 -8.85 31.21
N VAL A 100 25.94 -9.87 30.91
CA VAL A 100 24.62 -10.00 31.52
C VAL A 100 24.90 -10.27 32.99
N GLU A 101 24.72 -9.25 33.83
CA GLU A 101 24.64 -9.45 35.26
C GLU A 101 23.50 -10.43 35.52
N GLN A 102 23.87 -11.68 35.81
CA GLN A 102 23.00 -12.55 36.57
C GLN A 102 23.05 -12.00 38.00
N THR A 103 22.14 -11.09 38.30
CA THR A 103 21.77 -10.82 39.68
C THR A 103 21.18 -12.11 40.24
N THR A 104 22.04 -12.95 40.83
CA THR A 104 21.60 -13.97 41.77
C THR A 104 21.08 -13.25 43.01
N PHE A 105 19.83 -12.81 42.95
CA PHE A 105 19.06 -12.51 44.15
C PHE A 105 18.79 -13.84 44.85
N LYS A 106 19.39 -14.01 46.03
CA LYS A 106 18.88 -14.96 47.02
C LYS A 106 17.43 -14.56 47.33
N PRO A 107 16.46 -15.50 47.38
CA PRO A 107 15.10 -15.14 47.79
C PRO A 107 15.14 -14.74 49.26
N GLU A 108 14.90 -13.47 49.54
CA GLU A 108 14.70 -13.01 50.92
C GLU A 108 13.36 -13.52 51.42
N VAL A 109 13.37 -14.28 52.50
CA VAL A 109 12.17 -14.49 53.32
C VAL A 109 11.99 -13.23 54.17
N GLY A 110 11.50 -12.19 53.51
CA GLY A 110 11.02 -10.94 54.09
C GLY A 110 9.80 -10.52 53.26
N ALA A 111 8.63 -10.53 53.89
CA ALA A 111 7.36 -10.27 53.24
C ALA A 111 7.31 -8.88 52.54
N THR A 112 6.52 -8.81 51.46
CA THR A 112 5.92 -7.62 50.80
C THR A 112 6.67 -6.92 49.63
N ALA A 113 6.53 -7.46 48.41
CA ALA A 113 6.25 -6.73 47.16
C ALA A 113 6.16 -7.72 45.97
N GLN A 114 4.97 -8.28 45.68
CA GLN A 114 4.73 -9.03 44.45
C GLN A 114 4.61 -8.06 43.27
N GLY A 115 5.44 -8.21 42.22
CA GLY A 115 5.24 -7.52 40.95
C GLY A 115 3.85 -7.83 40.39
N ARG A 116 3.06 -6.78 40.11
CA ARG A 116 1.65 -6.89 39.66
C ARG A 116 1.52 -6.31 38.24
N THR A 117 1.17 -7.15 37.27
CA THR A 117 0.70 -6.69 35.94
C THR A 117 -0.81 -6.60 35.93
N ILE A 118 -1.32 -5.47 35.46
CA ILE A 118 -2.76 -5.23 35.26
C ILE A 118 -3.06 -5.51 33.79
N LEU A 119 -3.96 -6.45 33.57
CA LEU A 119 -4.48 -6.80 32.25
C LEU A 119 -6.01 -6.67 32.32
N ARG A 120 -6.56 -5.85 31.42
CA ARG A 120 -7.99 -5.53 31.41
C ARG A 120 -8.52 -5.57 30.00
N ASN A 121 -9.72 -6.13 29.86
CA ASN A 121 -10.46 -6.02 28.62
C ASN A 121 -10.90 -4.57 28.43
N VAL A 122 -10.66 -4.02 27.24
CA VAL A 122 -10.95 -2.61 26.95
C VAL A 122 -12.45 -2.29 27.05
N LYS A 123 -13.34 -3.22 26.64
CA LYS A 123 -14.79 -3.01 26.74
C LYS A 123 -15.25 -2.87 28.19
N GLN A 124 -14.72 -3.71 29.09
CA GLN A 124 -15.06 -3.68 30.52
C GLN A 124 -14.54 -2.40 31.21
N LEU A 125 -13.35 -1.93 30.83
CA LEU A 125 -12.79 -0.67 31.34
C LEU A 125 -13.66 0.54 30.98
N GLN A 126 -14.27 0.55 29.79
CA GLN A 126 -15.15 1.63 29.33
C GLN A 126 -16.52 1.61 30.02
N GLU A 127 -17.13 0.44 30.21
CA GLU A 127 -18.43 0.32 30.89
C GLU A 127 -18.36 0.83 32.34
N GLN A 128 -17.23 0.62 33.02
CA GLN A 128 -17.01 1.13 34.37
C GLN A 128 -16.85 2.66 34.46
N TRP A 129 -16.47 3.34 33.37
CA TRP A 129 -16.44 4.81 33.33
C TRP A 129 -17.84 5.43 33.42
N LEU A 130 -18.85 4.79 32.83
CA LEU A 130 -20.23 5.25 32.93
C LEU A 130 -20.86 4.98 34.30
N LEU A 131 -20.31 4.01 35.05
CA LEU A 131 -20.87 3.51 36.31
C LEU A 131 -20.16 4.01 37.56
N THR A 132 -19.18 4.92 37.44
CA THR A 132 -18.52 5.46 38.63
C THR A 132 -19.49 6.42 39.33
N ASP A 133 -20.25 5.88 40.28
CA ASP A 133 -21.01 6.64 41.26
C ASP A 133 -20.08 7.66 41.93
N ILE A 134 -20.53 8.91 41.93
CA ILE A 134 -19.83 10.05 42.52
C ILE A 134 -19.85 9.84 44.04
N ASP A 135 -18.82 9.21 44.58
CA ASP A 135 -18.62 9.20 46.03
C ASP A 135 -18.14 10.60 46.47
N ASP A 136 -18.90 11.21 47.36
CA ASP A 136 -19.05 12.68 47.49
C ASP A 136 -18.01 13.34 48.41
N SER A 137 -16.73 12.93 48.38
CA SER A 137 -15.79 13.30 49.46
C SER A 137 -14.48 14.03 49.07
N ASP A 138 -14.38 14.73 47.93
CA ASP A 138 -13.31 15.75 47.77
C ASP A 138 -13.55 16.76 46.62
N ILE A 139 -13.66 18.05 46.95
CA ILE A 139 -13.88 19.16 45.99
C ILE A 139 -12.70 19.33 45.03
N ALA A 140 -11.46 19.10 45.49
CA ALA A 140 -10.26 19.19 44.65
C ALA A 140 -10.22 18.12 43.54
N ASN A 141 -10.86 16.97 43.76
CA ASN A 141 -10.93 15.88 42.78
C ASN A 141 -11.98 16.17 41.68
N LYS A 142 -13.04 16.94 42.01
CA LYS A 142 -14.05 17.39 41.05
C LYS A 142 -13.46 18.37 40.02
N ASP A 143 -12.68 19.36 40.45
CA ASP A 143 -12.05 20.33 39.53
C ASP A 143 -11.04 19.67 38.57
N LYS A 144 -10.25 18.70 39.07
CA LYS A 144 -9.31 17.92 38.25
C LYS A 144 -10.03 17.05 37.21
N THR A 145 -11.18 16.47 37.59
CA THR A 145 -12.01 15.65 36.68
C THR A 145 -12.68 16.50 35.61
N ILE A 146 -13.19 17.69 35.97
CA ILE A 146 -13.78 18.64 35.02
C ILE A 146 -12.72 19.16 34.03
N ALA A 147 -11.52 19.49 34.49
CA ALA A 147 -10.41 19.91 33.63
C ALA A 147 -10.00 18.81 32.64
N ARG A 148 -9.89 17.55 33.11
CA ARG A 148 -9.61 16.39 32.24
C ARG A 148 -10.69 16.18 31.18
N LEU A 149 -11.97 16.30 31.55
CA LEU A 149 -13.09 16.17 30.60
C LEU A 149 -13.08 17.27 29.54
N LYS A 150 -12.79 18.51 29.94
CA LYS A 150 -12.70 19.65 29.01
C LYS A 150 -11.59 19.42 27.98
N ASP A 151 -10.41 19.01 28.44
CA ASP A 151 -9.28 18.72 27.55
C ASP A 151 -9.59 17.51 26.64
N LEU A 152 -10.23 16.45 27.14
CA LEU A 152 -10.70 15.33 26.29
C LEU A 152 -11.63 15.80 25.16
N VAL A 153 -12.54 16.72 25.43
CA VAL A 153 -13.44 17.30 24.42
C VAL A 153 -12.67 18.16 23.42
N ASP A 154 -11.73 18.98 23.88
CA ASP A 154 -10.92 19.83 23.01
C ASP A 154 -9.99 19.01 22.11
N ILE A 155 -9.43 17.91 22.62
CA ILE A 155 -8.66 16.95 21.83
C ILE A 155 -9.54 16.24 20.82
N ALA A 156 -10.73 15.77 21.21
CA ALA A 156 -11.64 15.13 20.27
C ALA A 156 -11.98 16.06 19.08
N LYS A 157 -12.16 17.36 19.35
CA LYS A 157 -12.32 18.38 18.29
C LYS A 157 -11.07 18.54 17.43
N ASN A 158 -9.90 18.69 18.05
CA ASN A 158 -8.66 18.93 17.32
C ASN A 158 -8.22 17.70 16.51
N LEU A 159 -8.46 16.49 17.03
CA LEU A 159 -8.18 15.21 16.36
C LEU A 159 -9.13 14.99 15.18
N SER A 160 -10.35 15.53 15.25
CA SER A 160 -11.27 15.52 14.12
C SER A 160 -10.78 16.38 12.95
N ALA A 161 -9.97 17.41 13.23
CA ALA A 161 -9.43 18.34 12.23
C ALA A 161 -8.01 17.98 11.74
N ALA A 162 -7.32 17.03 12.38
CA ALA A 162 -5.96 16.66 12.01
C ALA A 162 -5.91 16.01 10.62
N ALA A 163 -5.03 16.51 9.76
CA ALA A 163 -4.88 16.07 8.37
C ALA A 163 -3.75 15.04 8.18
N SER A 164 -2.89 14.86 9.18
CA SER A 164 -1.72 13.97 9.11
C SER A 164 -1.55 13.12 10.36
N ILE A 165 -0.83 12.00 10.21
CA ILE A 165 -0.53 11.12 11.35
C ILE A 165 0.39 11.81 12.37
N GLN A 166 1.23 12.73 11.91
CA GLN A 166 2.10 13.54 12.76
C GLN A 166 1.29 14.51 13.63
N GLU A 167 0.28 15.18 13.06
CA GLU A 167 -0.62 16.07 13.81
C GLU A 167 -1.44 15.29 14.84
N ILE A 168 -1.99 14.13 14.45
CA ILE A 168 -2.71 13.22 15.36
C ILE A 168 -1.80 12.87 16.55
N PHE A 169 -0.57 12.45 16.29
CA PHE A 169 0.37 12.07 17.34
C PHE A 169 0.76 13.25 18.24
N SER A 170 1.04 14.42 17.66
CA SER A 170 1.44 15.62 18.41
C SER A 170 0.39 16.06 19.42
N GLN A 171 -0.90 16.02 19.05
CA GLN A 171 -1.99 16.36 19.95
C GLN A 171 -2.12 15.37 21.12
N VAL A 172 -1.95 14.08 20.84
CA VAL A 172 -2.00 13.03 21.88
C VAL A 172 -0.82 13.15 22.83
N GLN A 173 0.37 13.36 22.27
CA GLN A 173 1.60 13.56 23.02
C GLN A 173 1.47 14.71 24.02
N GLU A 174 0.95 15.85 23.60
CA GLU A 174 0.79 17.04 24.46
C GLU A 174 -0.05 16.72 25.71
N VAL A 175 -1.10 15.92 25.53
CA VAL A 175 -2.08 15.60 26.57
C VAL A 175 -1.55 14.54 27.51
N VAL A 176 -0.96 13.48 26.93
CA VAL A 176 -0.33 12.40 27.70
C VAL A 176 0.75 13.01 28.59
N PHE A 177 1.63 13.85 28.06
CA PHE A 177 2.69 14.45 28.88
C PHE A 177 2.19 15.49 29.88
N ARG A 178 1.06 16.16 29.61
CA ARG A 178 0.44 17.10 30.55
C ARG A 178 -0.21 16.41 31.75
N TYR A 179 -0.89 15.27 31.54
CA TYR A 179 -1.74 14.64 32.56
C TYR A 179 -1.16 13.36 33.19
N LEU A 180 -0.29 12.65 32.48
CA LEU A 180 0.29 11.39 32.91
C LEU A 180 1.77 11.59 33.20
N ASN A 181 2.08 12.13 34.38
CA ASN A 181 3.46 12.42 34.79
C ASN A 181 4.34 11.18 34.92
N SER A 182 3.71 10.01 35.04
CA SER A 182 4.39 8.71 35.04
C SER A 182 4.95 8.33 33.67
N ILE A 183 4.53 8.98 32.57
CA ILE A 183 4.95 8.63 31.21
C ILE A 183 6.09 9.55 30.73
N ASP A 184 7.21 8.93 30.36
CA ASP A 184 8.40 9.61 29.85
C ASP A 184 8.55 9.48 28.35
N ARG A 185 8.04 8.40 27.75
CA ARG A 185 8.08 8.19 26.30
C ARG A 185 6.76 7.67 25.78
N LEU A 186 6.41 8.09 24.57
CA LEU A 186 5.17 7.72 23.88
C LEU A 186 5.50 7.27 22.46
N ALA A 187 4.81 6.24 21.96
CA ALA A 187 4.94 5.73 20.61
C ALA A 187 3.59 5.33 20.04
N LEU A 188 3.40 5.58 18.75
CA LEU A 188 2.22 5.24 17.98
C LEU A 188 2.60 4.20 16.93
N LEU A 189 2.01 3.00 17.04
CA LEU A 189 2.22 1.90 16.10
C LEU A 189 0.92 1.58 15.38
N ILE A 190 0.96 1.37 14.07
CA ILE A 190 -0.23 1.17 13.22
C ILE A 190 -0.01 0.00 12.27
N ASP A 191 -1.07 -0.78 12.03
CA ASP A 191 -1.12 -1.81 10.99
C ASP A 191 -1.60 -1.18 9.67
N VAL A 192 -0.66 -0.58 8.93
CA VAL A 192 -0.95 0.15 7.68
C VAL A 192 -1.49 -0.78 6.60
N GLY A 193 -0.94 -2.00 6.52
CA GLY A 193 -1.30 -2.99 5.50
C GLY A 193 -2.53 -3.83 5.83
N GLY A 194 -3.04 -3.77 7.06
CA GLY A 194 -4.10 -4.68 7.53
C GLY A 194 -3.65 -6.13 7.65
N CYS A 195 -2.34 -6.38 7.73
CA CYS A 195 -1.73 -7.71 7.76
C CYS A 195 -1.35 -8.16 9.18
N GLY A 196 -1.72 -7.36 10.19
CA GLY A 196 -1.39 -7.61 11.60
C GLY A 196 0.04 -7.27 11.98
N LYS A 197 0.80 -6.60 11.09
CA LYS A 197 2.17 -6.16 11.36
C LYS A 197 2.17 -4.68 11.76
N LEU A 198 2.53 -4.42 13.01
CA LEU A 198 2.62 -3.06 13.53
C LEU A 198 3.90 -2.36 13.06
N GLU A 199 3.71 -1.18 12.47
CA GLU A 199 4.78 -0.28 12.06
C GLU A 199 4.79 0.97 12.96
N LEU A 200 5.98 1.41 13.37
CA LEU A 200 6.15 2.61 14.18
C LEU A 200 5.90 3.85 13.31
N MET A 201 4.82 4.59 13.59
CA MET A 201 4.48 5.81 12.85
C MET A 201 5.15 7.04 13.46
N ASN A 202 5.21 7.11 14.79
CA ASN A 202 5.87 8.22 15.48
C ASN A 202 6.23 7.86 16.94
N ALA A 203 7.19 8.58 17.51
CA ALA A 203 7.63 8.44 18.90
C ALA A 203 8.07 9.79 19.49
N ALA A 204 7.89 9.96 20.80
CA ALA A 204 8.28 11.16 21.54
C ALA A 204 8.78 10.83 22.94
N THR A 205 9.55 11.76 23.50
CA THR A 205 10.07 11.73 24.87
C THR A 205 9.73 13.04 25.58
N ARG A 206 9.59 12.99 26.90
CA ARG A 206 9.43 14.16 27.77
C ARG A 206 10.76 14.91 27.95
N ASP A 207 11.88 14.20 27.85
CA ASP A 207 13.23 14.75 28.00
C ASP A 207 13.82 15.23 26.66
N PHE A 208 13.83 16.55 26.46
CA PHE A 208 14.36 17.22 25.25
C PHE A 208 15.88 17.11 25.07
N SER A 209 16.62 16.55 26.05
CA SER A 209 18.07 16.37 25.95
C SER A 209 18.50 15.14 25.16
N GLN A 210 17.58 14.20 24.88
CA GLN A 210 17.85 13.02 24.05
C GLN A 210 17.71 13.34 22.55
N PRO A 211 18.70 12.97 21.71
CA PRO A 211 18.63 13.21 20.27
C PRO A 211 17.46 12.49 19.57
N GLU A 212 16.73 13.19 18.67
CA GLU A 212 15.59 12.66 17.91
C GLU A 212 15.88 11.35 17.15
N TYR A 213 17.12 11.15 16.66
CA TYR A 213 17.49 9.94 15.92
C TYR A 213 17.52 8.65 16.76
N LEU A 214 17.69 8.74 18.09
CA LEU A 214 17.66 7.57 18.97
C LEU A 214 16.21 7.08 19.24
N LEU A 215 15.21 7.91 18.96
CA LEU A 215 13.79 7.60 19.19
C LEU A 215 13.18 6.84 18.01
N THR A 216 13.72 7.05 16.80
CA THR A 216 13.24 6.44 15.55
C THR A 216 13.53 4.94 15.42
N ASP A 217 14.52 4.40 16.14
CA ASP A 217 14.87 2.97 16.07
C ASP A 217 13.89 2.06 16.85
N GLY A 218 13.01 2.63 17.68
CA GLY A 218 12.01 1.86 18.44
C GLY A 218 12.62 0.87 19.45
N ASP A 219 13.89 1.07 19.81
CA ASP A 219 14.66 0.16 20.68
C ASP A 219 14.10 0.04 22.09
N TRP A 220 13.33 1.01 22.56
CA TRP A 220 12.67 0.99 23.87
C TRP A 220 11.26 0.37 23.83
N ILE A 221 10.73 0.06 22.64
CA ILE A 221 9.37 -0.49 22.45
C ILE A 221 9.44 -2.01 22.47
N SER A 222 8.65 -2.66 23.33
CA SER A 222 8.48 -4.12 23.32
C SER A 222 7.47 -4.52 22.23
N ARG A 223 7.97 -5.10 21.13
CA ARG A 223 7.12 -5.61 20.06
C ARG A 223 6.14 -6.67 20.54
N SER A 224 6.55 -7.51 21.49
CA SER A 224 5.67 -8.55 22.01
C SER A 224 4.53 -8.00 22.87
N ILE A 225 4.78 -6.96 23.67
CA ILE A 225 3.71 -6.26 24.40
C ILE A 225 2.74 -5.63 23.40
N CYS A 226 3.25 -4.94 22.38
CA CYS A 226 2.41 -4.35 21.34
C CYS A 226 1.59 -5.41 20.59
N GLN A 227 2.20 -6.52 20.20
CA GLN A 227 1.51 -7.60 19.49
C GLN A 227 0.42 -8.22 20.35
N LYS A 228 0.70 -8.49 21.63
CA LYS A 228 -0.29 -9.03 22.58
C LYS A 228 -1.47 -8.09 22.76
N VAL A 229 -1.21 -6.80 22.97
CA VAL A 229 -2.26 -5.77 23.07
C VAL A 229 -3.11 -5.69 21.81
N PHE A 230 -2.48 -5.79 20.64
CA PHE A 230 -3.14 -5.75 19.34
C PHE A 230 -4.03 -6.98 19.09
N GLU A 231 -3.50 -8.19 19.35
CA GLU A 231 -4.19 -9.46 19.08
C GLU A 231 -5.27 -9.78 20.14
N GLU A 232 -4.92 -9.67 21.42
CA GLU A 232 -5.82 -10.00 22.53
C GLU A 232 -6.80 -8.86 22.84
N LYS A 233 -6.57 -7.67 22.29
CA LYS A 233 -7.41 -6.47 22.48
C LYS A 233 -7.54 -6.06 23.94
N VAL A 234 -6.42 -6.07 24.65
CA VAL A 234 -6.34 -5.79 26.09
C VAL A 234 -5.50 -4.55 26.36
N ALA A 235 -5.90 -3.77 27.35
CA ALA A 235 -5.04 -2.74 27.93
C ALA A 235 -4.08 -3.40 28.91
N LEU A 236 -2.80 -3.05 28.81
CA LEU A 236 -1.71 -3.66 29.59
C LEU A 236 -0.91 -2.58 30.30
N GLN A 237 -0.70 -2.77 31.60
CA GLN A 237 0.23 -1.98 32.40
C GLN A 237 1.09 -2.93 33.23
N THR A 238 2.41 -2.81 33.14
CA THR A 238 3.37 -3.68 33.84
C THR A 238 4.39 -2.87 34.64
N ALA A 239 4.67 -3.32 35.86
CA ALA A 239 5.59 -2.70 36.84
C ALA A 239 6.99 -3.33 36.87
N ASP A 240 7.07 -4.55 36.35
CA ASP A 240 8.25 -5.38 36.33
C ASP A 240 8.02 -6.48 35.29
N ALA A 241 8.12 -6.10 34.02
CA ALA A 241 7.87 -7.02 32.90
C ALA A 241 8.86 -8.20 32.90
N GLN A 242 10.01 -8.05 33.56
CA GLN A 242 11.07 -9.05 33.62
C GLN A 242 10.78 -10.18 34.63
N ASN A 243 9.99 -9.91 35.67
CA ASN A 243 9.64 -10.90 36.72
C ASN A 243 8.23 -11.50 36.58
N ASP A 244 7.44 -11.14 35.55
CA ASP A 244 6.10 -11.70 35.37
C ASP A 244 6.15 -13.01 34.53
N GLU A 245 5.80 -14.13 35.17
CA GLU A 245 5.76 -15.47 34.56
C GLU A 245 4.89 -15.55 33.29
N ARG A 246 3.92 -14.64 33.11
CA ARG A 246 3.06 -14.58 31.91
C ARG A 246 3.76 -14.07 30.66
N PHE A 247 4.98 -13.53 30.82
CA PHE A 247 5.88 -13.10 29.74
C PHE A 247 7.19 -13.89 29.73
N ALA A 248 7.27 -14.96 30.54
CA ALA A 248 8.44 -15.82 30.62
C ALA A 248 8.67 -16.52 29.28
N GLY A 249 9.69 -16.06 28.54
CA GLY A 249 10.09 -16.59 27.24
C GLY A 249 10.25 -15.53 26.14
N GLU A 250 9.84 -14.29 26.37
CA GLU A 250 9.93 -13.22 25.36
C GLU A 250 11.24 -12.44 25.46
N ASN A 251 12.17 -12.74 24.55
CA ASN A 251 13.51 -12.13 24.49
C ASN A 251 13.51 -10.59 24.44
N SER A 252 12.47 -9.94 23.90
CA SER A 252 12.40 -8.47 23.82
C SER A 252 12.21 -7.78 25.18
N ILE A 253 11.60 -8.44 26.16
CA ILE A 253 11.32 -7.88 27.48
C ILE A 253 12.56 -7.96 28.39
N LEU A 254 13.30 -9.07 28.29
CA LEU A 254 14.53 -9.31 29.04
C LEU A 254 15.72 -8.49 28.51
N VAL A 255 15.83 -8.31 27.19
CA VAL A 255 16.97 -7.62 26.53
C VAL A 255 16.88 -6.09 26.63
N LYS A 256 15.68 -5.50 26.70
CA LYS A 256 15.49 -4.03 26.62
C LYS A 256 15.37 -3.31 27.96
N GLY A 257 15.46 -4.03 29.09
CA GLY A 257 15.46 -3.40 30.42
C GLY A 257 14.16 -2.67 30.79
N ILE A 258 13.03 -3.07 30.22
CA ILE A 258 11.74 -2.38 30.39
C ILE A 258 11.24 -2.64 31.82
N ARG A 259 11.39 -1.63 32.68
CA ARG A 259 10.96 -1.70 34.07
C ARG A 259 9.46 -1.49 34.18
N SER A 260 8.88 -0.54 33.45
CA SER A 260 7.45 -0.33 33.48
C SER A 260 6.93 0.22 32.15
N ALA A 261 5.82 -0.36 31.66
CA ALA A 261 5.25 -0.02 30.35
C ALA A 261 3.73 0.01 30.42
N MET A 262 3.14 0.88 29.60
CA MET A 262 1.71 0.98 29.39
C MET A 262 1.41 0.87 27.90
N ALA A 263 0.49 -0.01 27.52
CA ALA A 263 0.14 -0.22 26.13
C ALA A 263 -1.37 -0.44 26.00
N VAL A 264 -1.98 0.28 25.06
CA VAL A 264 -3.41 0.25 24.82
C VAL A 264 -3.70 0.12 23.33
N PRO A 265 -4.71 -0.66 22.94
CA PRO A 265 -5.04 -0.84 21.54
C PRO A 265 -5.77 0.39 21.00
N LEU A 266 -5.48 0.73 19.75
CA LEU A 266 -6.28 1.68 18.98
C LEU A 266 -7.41 0.90 18.32
N TRP A 267 -8.54 0.84 19.00
CA TRP A 267 -9.71 0.07 18.60
C TRP A 267 -10.79 1.02 18.06
N ASP A 268 -11.37 0.69 16.90
CA ASP A 268 -12.70 1.14 16.48
C ASP A 268 -13.67 -0.05 16.45
N GLU A 269 -14.95 0.10 16.82
CA GLU A 269 -15.95 -0.90 17.28
C GLU A 269 -15.76 -2.38 16.88
N ASN A 270 -15.25 -2.68 15.69
CA ASN A 270 -14.99 -4.04 15.17
C ASN A 270 -13.51 -4.42 14.91
N LYS A 271 -12.56 -3.48 14.87
CA LYS A 271 -11.16 -3.70 14.44
C LYS A 271 -10.15 -2.90 15.26
N VAL A 272 -9.04 -3.54 15.63
CA VAL A 272 -7.85 -2.84 16.16
C VAL A 272 -6.99 -2.42 14.98
N VAL A 273 -6.66 -1.13 14.90
CA VAL A 273 -5.86 -0.53 13.82
C VAL A 273 -4.42 -0.26 14.24
N GLY A 274 -4.11 -0.34 15.52
CA GLY A 274 -2.78 -0.07 16.04
C GLY A 274 -2.67 -0.17 17.55
N VAL A 275 -1.57 0.34 18.10
CA VAL A 275 -1.26 0.36 19.52
C VAL A 275 -0.64 1.70 19.89
N LEU A 276 -1.10 2.29 20.99
CA LEU A 276 -0.44 3.39 21.65
C LEU A 276 0.38 2.81 22.81
N TYR A 277 1.70 3.01 22.75
CA TYR A 277 2.66 2.45 23.69
C TYR A 277 3.36 3.57 24.45
N ALA A 278 3.59 3.37 25.74
CA ALA A 278 4.25 4.30 26.62
C ALA A 278 5.25 3.59 27.54
N ASP A 279 6.39 4.23 27.74
CA ASP A 279 7.38 3.89 28.76
C ASP A 279 7.06 4.70 30.01
N ALA A 280 6.90 4.03 31.15
CA ALA A 280 6.43 4.66 32.37
C ALA A 280 7.37 4.43 33.56
N HIS A 281 7.57 5.43 34.40
CA HIS A 281 8.32 5.34 35.66
C HIS A 281 7.35 5.23 36.84
N LEU A 282 6.79 4.03 37.05
CA LEU A 282 5.84 3.78 38.13
C LEU A 282 6.57 3.40 39.44
N SER A 283 6.64 4.32 40.40
CA SER A 283 7.15 4.03 41.75
C SER A 283 6.15 3.19 42.56
N SER A 284 6.64 2.34 43.48
CA SER A 284 5.83 1.35 44.24
C SER A 284 4.62 1.92 45.00
N HIS A 285 4.60 3.22 45.30
CA HIS A 285 3.49 3.91 46.00
C HIS A 285 2.41 4.46 45.04
N HIS A 286 2.73 4.77 43.78
CA HIS A 286 1.73 5.25 42.79
C HIS A 286 0.79 4.12 42.29
N TRP A 287 1.19 2.86 42.45
CA TRP A 287 0.46 1.67 41.97
C TRP A 287 -0.86 1.37 42.68
N THR A 288 -1.02 1.75 43.96
CA THR A 288 -2.17 1.30 44.76
C THR A 288 -3.42 2.16 44.63
N GLN A 289 -3.33 3.37 44.06
CA GLN A 289 -4.47 4.28 43.90
C GLN A 289 -4.55 5.00 42.54
N GLU A 290 -3.42 5.38 41.91
CA GLU A 290 -3.44 6.22 40.70
C GLU A 290 -3.24 5.44 39.39
N GLY A 291 -2.52 4.31 39.40
CA GLY A 291 -2.18 3.58 38.17
C GLY A 291 -3.37 3.07 37.34
N GLU A 292 -4.46 2.67 38.00
CA GLU A 292 -5.67 2.22 37.29
C GLU A 292 -6.43 3.39 36.65
N GLU A 293 -6.43 4.58 37.27
CA GLU A 293 -6.99 5.80 36.68
C GLU A 293 -6.17 6.29 35.47
N GLU A 294 -4.84 6.18 35.53
CA GLU A 294 -3.96 6.52 34.42
C GLU A 294 -4.18 5.60 33.22
N LEU A 295 -4.24 4.28 33.43
CA LEU A 295 -4.52 3.31 32.37
C LEU A 295 -5.90 3.55 31.75
N ARG A 296 -6.89 3.88 32.58
CA ARG A 296 -8.24 4.26 32.17
C ARG A 296 -8.24 5.50 31.27
N PHE A 297 -7.56 6.57 31.68
CA PHE A 297 -7.45 7.80 30.89
C PHE A 297 -6.68 7.55 29.58
N PHE A 298 -5.61 6.76 29.63
CA PHE A 298 -4.82 6.41 28.44
C PHE A 298 -5.62 5.57 27.45
N SER A 299 -6.42 4.60 27.92
CA SER A 299 -7.37 3.86 27.08
C SER A 299 -8.45 4.77 26.48
N ALA A 300 -8.96 5.75 27.22
CA ALA A 300 -9.96 6.70 26.69
C ALA A 300 -9.36 7.53 25.54
N LEU A 301 -8.14 8.06 25.72
CA LEU A 301 -7.41 8.74 24.66
C LEU A 301 -7.18 7.85 23.44
N ALA A 302 -6.77 6.60 23.65
CA ALA A 302 -6.53 5.66 22.57
C ALA A 302 -7.74 5.46 21.66
N ASN A 303 -8.97 5.50 22.18
CA ASN A 303 -10.18 5.41 21.35
C ASN A 303 -10.38 6.65 20.47
N LEU A 304 -10.14 7.86 21.02
CA LEU A 304 -10.21 9.10 20.24
C LEU A 304 -9.15 9.10 19.11
N VAL A 305 -7.99 8.53 19.40
CA VAL A 305 -6.91 8.35 18.42
C VAL A 305 -7.28 7.32 17.37
N ALA A 306 -7.89 6.20 17.77
CA ALA A 306 -8.25 5.11 16.89
C ALA A 306 -9.14 5.59 15.73
N SER A 307 -10.19 6.36 16.02
CA SER A 307 -11.05 6.92 14.97
C SER A 307 -10.29 7.84 14.02
N SER A 308 -9.33 8.61 14.55
CA SER A 308 -8.52 9.55 13.75
C SER A 308 -7.51 8.83 12.85
N VAL A 309 -6.85 7.82 13.40
CA VAL A 309 -5.94 6.93 12.66
C VAL A 309 -6.69 6.19 11.56
N GLN A 310 -7.88 5.67 11.83
CA GLN A 310 -8.69 4.98 10.84
C GLN A 310 -9.15 5.90 9.72
N ARG A 311 -9.58 7.13 10.03
CA ARG A 311 -9.89 8.14 9.01
C ARG A 311 -8.67 8.41 8.12
N TRP A 312 -7.49 8.55 8.72
CA TRP A 312 -6.25 8.75 7.97
C TRP A 312 -5.91 7.55 7.08
N LEU A 313 -6.00 6.31 7.59
CA LEU A 313 -5.78 5.08 6.81
C LEU A 313 -6.73 4.98 5.61
N LEU A 314 -8.01 5.33 5.80
CA LEU A 314 -9.00 5.34 4.72
C LEU A 314 -8.70 6.43 3.68
N ALA A 315 -8.32 7.62 4.12
CA ALA A 315 -7.96 8.73 3.23
C ALA A 315 -6.72 8.39 2.38
N GLU A 316 -5.70 7.79 2.99
CA GLU A 316 -4.47 7.38 2.28
C GLU A 316 -4.78 6.28 1.26
N LYS A 317 -5.61 5.31 1.62
CA LYS A 317 -6.08 4.27 0.70
C LYS A 317 -6.81 4.87 -0.50
N LEU A 318 -7.80 5.74 -0.27
CA LEU A 318 -8.56 6.39 -1.35
C LEU A 318 -7.65 7.21 -2.27
N LYS A 319 -6.70 7.96 -1.70
CA LYS A 319 -5.73 8.73 -2.48
C LYS A 319 -4.84 7.83 -3.35
N SER A 320 -4.42 6.69 -2.83
CA SER A 320 -3.61 5.72 -3.57
C SER A 320 -4.40 5.07 -4.71
N GLU A 321 -5.65 4.68 -4.47
CA GLU A 321 -6.55 4.11 -5.48
C GLU A 321 -6.85 5.13 -6.59
N GLU A 322 -7.12 6.38 -6.24
CA GLU A 322 -7.36 7.46 -7.20
C GLU A 322 -6.11 7.73 -8.06
N MET A 323 -4.91 7.76 -7.47
CA MET A 323 -3.68 7.95 -8.25
C MET A 323 -3.42 6.80 -9.23
N ILE A 324 -3.70 5.55 -8.82
CA ILE A 324 -3.58 4.37 -9.69
C ILE A 324 -4.61 4.48 -10.82
N ARG A 325 -5.86 4.80 -10.49
CA ARG A 325 -6.95 4.99 -11.45
C ARG A 325 -6.61 6.04 -12.50
N GLN A 326 -6.19 7.24 -12.09
CA GLN A 326 -5.81 8.32 -13.00
C GLN A 326 -4.64 7.95 -13.93
N LYS A 327 -3.70 7.14 -13.44
CA LYS A 327 -2.61 6.63 -14.28
C LYS A 327 -3.12 5.62 -15.30
N LEU A 328 -4.03 4.73 -14.92
CA LEU A 328 -4.59 3.71 -15.80
C LEU A 328 -5.57 4.31 -16.84
N GLU A 329 -6.39 5.29 -16.46
CA GLU A 329 -7.35 5.96 -17.36
C GLU A 329 -6.69 6.71 -18.53
N ARG A 330 -5.40 7.05 -18.41
CA ARG A 330 -4.62 7.63 -19.52
C ARG A 330 -4.29 6.63 -20.63
N TYR A 331 -4.34 5.33 -20.33
CA TYR A 331 -3.88 4.27 -21.22
C TYR A 331 -4.94 3.18 -21.46
N HIS A 332 -6.05 3.21 -20.73
CA HIS A 332 -7.11 2.21 -20.79
C HIS A 332 -8.49 2.88 -20.71
N SER A 333 -9.50 2.25 -21.33
CA SER A 333 -10.90 2.70 -21.22
C SER A 333 -11.38 2.64 -19.76
N PRO A 334 -12.37 3.46 -19.37
CA PRO A 334 -12.92 3.44 -18.01
C PRO A 334 -13.35 2.05 -17.53
N SER A 335 -13.96 1.26 -18.42
CA SER A 335 -14.40 -0.11 -18.13
C SER A 335 -13.21 -1.05 -17.86
N VAL A 336 -12.11 -0.90 -18.60
CA VAL A 336 -10.89 -1.69 -18.37
C VAL A 336 -10.22 -1.30 -17.06
N VAL A 337 -10.16 -0.01 -16.73
CA VAL A 337 -9.63 0.45 -15.42
C VAL A 337 -10.45 -0.10 -14.27
N GLN A 338 -11.78 -0.02 -14.34
CA GLN A 338 -12.68 -0.57 -13.32
C GLN A 338 -12.47 -2.08 -13.14
N HIS A 339 -12.28 -2.80 -14.25
CA HIS A 339 -12.00 -4.23 -14.23
C HIS A 339 -10.62 -4.52 -13.60
N LEU A 340 -9.57 -3.78 -13.96
CA LEU A 340 -8.23 -3.90 -13.37
C LEU A 340 -8.21 -3.64 -11.86
N ILE A 341 -8.98 -2.65 -11.39
CA ILE A 341 -9.09 -2.34 -9.96
C ILE A 341 -9.84 -3.46 -9.22
N SER A 342 -10.94 -3.96 -9.78
CA SER A 342 -11.80 -4.95 -9.13
C SER A 342 -11.16 -6.34 -9.01
N VAL A 343 -10.34 -6.75 -9.99
CA VAL A 343 -9.59 -8.01 -9.96
C VAL A 343 -8.44 -7.98 -8.94
N GLY A 344 -8.12 -6.79 -8.39
CA GLY A 344 -6.95 -6.53 -7.57
C GLY A 344 -5.70 -6.59 -8.44
N VAL A 345 -4.82 -5.60 -8.33
CA VAL A 345 -3.55 -5.58 -9.07
C VAL A 345 -2.71 -6.79 -8.62
N LEU A 346 -2.91 -7.95 -9.25
CA LEU A 346 -2.21 -9.18 -8.96
C LEU A 346 -0.71 -8.99 -9.27
N PRO A 347 0.20 -9.69 -8.57
CA PRO A 347 1.62 -9.68 -8.92
C PRO A 347 1.79 -10.33 -10.29
N GLY A 348 1.88 -9.50 -11.33
CA GLY A 348 1.88 -9.92 -12.74
C GLY A 348 0.99 -9.08 -13.64
N GLY A 349 -0.01 -8.37 -13.08
CA GLY A 349 -0.73 -7.24 -13.68
C GLY A 349 -1.38 -7.46 -15.05
N ARG A 350 -1.58 -8.72 -15.49
CA ARG A 350 -2.13 -9.04 -16.81
C ARG A 350 -3.56 -9.52 -16.74
N LEU A 351 -4.42 -8.99 -17.62
CA LEU A 351 -5.74 -9.53 -17.90
C LEU A 351 -5.62 -10.73 -18.84
N PRO A 352 -5.87 -11.98 -18.39
CA PRO A 352 -5.71 -13.14 -19.24
C PRO A 352 -6.64 -13.06 -20.46
N PRO A 353 -6.19 -13.48 -21.65
CA PRO A 353 -7.05 -13.56 -22.82
C PRO A 353 -8.26 -14.48 -22.58
N GLN A 354 -9.46 -13.97 -22.84
CA GLN A 354 -10.72 -14.67 -22.68
C GLN A 354 -11.53 -14.67 -23.99
N ASP A 355 -12.21 -15.78 -24.28
CA ASP A 355 -13.20 -15.84 -25.35
C ASP A 355 -14.45 -15.02 -24.96
N SER A 356 -14.75 -14.01 -25.77
CA SER A 356 -15.88 -13.10 -25.57
C SER A 356 -16.67 -12.96 -26.88
N GLU A 357 -18.00 -12.86 -26.77
CA GLU A 357 -18.85 -12.36 -27.85
C GLU A 357 -18.82 -10.84 -27.81
N ILE A 358 -18.39 -10.21 -28.91
CA ILE A 358 -18.23 -8.76 -28.98
C ILE A 358 -18.83 -8.19 -30.26
N SER A 359 -19.08 -6.88 -30.26
CA SER A 359 -19.21 -6.08 -31.47
C SER A 359 -17.99 -5.19 -31.61
N ILE A 360 -17.29 -5.28 -32.73
CA ILE A 360 -16.14 -4.43 -33.07
C ILE A 360 -16.58 -3.35 -34.06
N LEU A 361 -16.23 -2.09 -33.75
CA LEU A 361 -16.51 -0.89 -34.50
C LEU A 361 -15.19 -0.30 -35.01
N PHE A 362 -15.16 -0.01 -36.31
CA PHE A 362 -14.13 0.81 -36.96
C PHE A 362 -14.76 2.09 -37.47
N ALA A 363 -14.19 3.25 -37.14
CA ALA A 363 -14.63 4.54 -37.66
C ALA A 363 -13.44 5.28 -38.27
N ASP A 364 -13.45 5.49 -39.59
CA ASP A 364 -12.34 6.05 -40.36
C ASP A 364 -12.73 7.38 -41.02
N LEU A 365 -11.77 8.30 -41.15
CA LEU A 365 -12.03 9.65 -41.69
C LEU A 365 -11.88 9.67 -43.21
N VAL A 366 -12.97 10.05 -43.89
CA VAL A 366 -13.00 10.08 -45.35
C VAL A 366 -12.01 11.11 -45.88
N GLY A 367 -11.09 10.66 -46.75
CA GLY A 367 -10.15 11.54 -47.44
C GLY A 367 -8.98 12.02 -46.57
N PHE A 368 -8.75 11.41 -45.40
CA PHE A 368 -7.67 11.82 -44.49
C PHE A 368 -6.29 11.86 -45.13
N THR A 369 -5.93 10.88 -45.97
CA THR A 369 -4.62 10.87 -46.64
C THR A 369 -4.39 12.15 -47.44
N ALA A 370 -5.37 12.57 -48.26
CA ALA A 370 -5.29 13.80 -49.03
C ALA A 370 -5.28 15.05 -48.13
N LEU A 371 -6.01 15.02 -47.01
CA LEU A 371 -6.00 16.08 -46.01
C LEU A 371 -4.60 16.21 -45.36
N SER A 372 -3.95 15.08 -45.06
CA SER A 372 -2.65 15.02 -44.40
C SER A 372 -1.50 15.54 -45.27
N GLU A 373 -1.61 15.48 -46.59
CA GLU A 373 -0.61 16.04 -47.51
C GLU A 373 -0.67 17.57 -47.60
N ARG A 374 -1.82 18.17 -47.28
CA ARG A 374 -2.06 19.61 -47.37
C ARG A 374 -1.78 20.36 -46.07
N LEU A 375 -1.89 19.68 -44.93
CA LEU A 375 -1.77 20.26 -43.60
C LEU A 375 -0.38 20.04 -42.99
N SER A 376 0.02 20.92 -42.07
CA SER A 376 1.20 20.66 -41.25
C SER A 376 0.93 19.52 -40.24
N PRO A 377 1.96 18.74 -39.85
CA PRO A 377 1.80 17.68 -38.86
C PRO A 377 1.16 18.13 -37.56
N THR A 378 1.46 19.34 -37.09
CA THR A 378 0.87 19.92 -35.88
C THR A 378 -0.64 20.13 -36.02
N LYS A 379 -1.09 20.72 -37.15
CA LYS A 379 -2.53 20.93 -37.39
C LYS A 379 -3.29 19.61 -37.54
N ILE A 380 -2.67 18.60 -38.14
CA ILE A 380 -3.26 17.26 -38.26
C ILE A 380 -3.44 16.64 -36.87
N ALA A 381 -2.42 16.74 -36.01
CA ALA A 381 -2.50 16.22 -34.65
C ALA A 381 -3.58 16.94 -33.82
N GLU A 382 -3.67 18.26 -33.93
CA GLU A 382 -4.74 19.05 -33.27
C GLU A 382 -6.13 18.63 -33.74
N LEU A 383 -6.32 18.47 -35.06
CA LEU A 383 -7.58 18.00 -35.63
C LEU A 383 -7.95 16.61 -35.12
N LEU A 384 -7.02 15.65 -35.20
CA LEU A 384 -7.28 14.27 -34.77
C LEU A 384 -7.56 14.19 -33.28
N ASN A 385 -6.80 14.89 -32.44
CA ASN A 385 -7.03 14.88 -30.99
C ASN A 385 -8.43 15.38 -30.64
N TYR A 386 -8.88 16.48 -31.26
CA TYR A 386 -10.23 17.00 -31.03
C TYR A 386 -11.31 16.06 -31.57
N LEU A 387 -11.13 15.53 -32.77
CA LEU A 387 -12.08 14.58 -33.36
C LEU A 387 -12.20 13.32 -32.51
N PHE A 388 -11.08 12.76 -32.05
CA PHE A 388 -11.06 11.59 -31.18
C PHE A 388 -11.75 11.86 -29.85
N GLU A 389 -11.52 13.02 -29.23
CA GLU A 389 -12.21 13.42 -28.00
C GLU A 389 -13.73 13.46 -28.18
N GLU A 390 -14.21 14.06 -29.27
CA GLU A 390 -15.65 14.14 -29.56
C GLU A 390 -16.26 12.77 -29.89
N MET A 391 -15.57 11.94 -30.67
CA MET A 391 -16.08 10.62 -31.07
C MET A 391 -16.06 9.61 -29.90
N LEU A 392 -15.04 9.66 -29.04
CA LEU A 392 -14.95 8.78 -27.89
C LEU A 392 -16.03 9.02 -26.83
N GLN A 393 -16.55 10.24 -26.73
CA GLN A 393 -17.69 10.51 -25.86
C GLN A 393 -18.87 9.59 -26.19
N GLU A 394 -19.12 9.35 -27.47
CA GLU A 394 -20.19 8.43 -27.91
C GLU A 394 -19.84 6.97 -27.64
N VAL A 395 -18.60 6.56 -27.88
CA VAL A 395 -18.14 5.19 -27.54
C VAL A 395 -18.33 4.91 -26.05
N PHE A 396 -17.89 5.80 -25.17
CA PHE A 396 -17.98 5.62 -23.73
C PHE A 396 -19.40 5.77 -23.19
N ALA A 397 -20.23 6.66 -23.77
CA ALA A 397 -21.63 6.84 -23.37
C ALA A 397 -22.45 5.54 -23.48
N PHE A 398 -22.13 4.68 -24.46
CA PHE A 398 -22.79 3.40 -24.65
C PHE A 398 -22.02 2.21 -24.03
N GLY A 399 -20.95 2.46 -23.29
CA GLY A 399 -20.17 1.44 -22.58
C GLY A 399 -19.19 0.68 -23.46
N GLY A 400 -18.73 1.29 -24.56
CA GLY A 400 -17.68 0.74 -25.42
C GLY A 400 -16.29 0.88 -24.81
N THR A 401 -15.41 -0.02 -25.20
CA THR A 401 -13.98 0.00 -24.87
C THR A 401 -13.19 0.43 -26.10
N LEU A 402 -12.45 1.54 -25.98
CA LEU A 402 -11.45 1.91 -26.98
C LEU A 402 -10.32 0.87 -26.96
N ASP A 403 -10.03 0.28 -28.11
CA ASP A 403 -8.87 -0.59 -28.30
C ASP A 403 -7.65 0.27 -28.63
N LYS A 404 -7.68 0.96 -29.77
CA LYS A 404 -6.61 1.87 -30.22
C LYS A 404 -7.05 2.79 -31.35
N TYR A 405 -6.19 3.76 -31.64
CA TYR A 405 -6.23 4.51 -32.89
C TYR A 405 -5.30 3.87 -33.92
N ILE A 406 -5.74 3.80 -35.17
CA ILE A 406 -4.97 3.30 -36.31
C ILE A 406 -4.90 4.43 -37.34
N GLY A 407 -3.92 5.33 -37.18
CA GLY A 407 -3.88 6.56 -37.97
C GLY A 407 -5.04 7.47 -37.58
N ASP A 408 -5.96 7.71 -38.51
CA ASP A 408 -7.22 8.44 -38.34
C ASP A 408 -8.42 7.54 -37.97
N CYS A 409 -8.23 6.23 -37.94
CA CYS A 409 -9.28 5.27 -37.59
C CYS A 409 -9.39 5.05 -36.08
N ILE A 410 -10.61 5.09 -35.55
CA ILE A 410 -10.95 4.64 -34.20
C ILE A 410 -11.36 3.15 -34.26
N MET A 411 -10.70 2.32 -33.46
CA MET A 411 -11.08 0.93 -33.23
C MET A 411 -11.59 0.76 -31.79
N ALA A 412 -12.85 0.36 -31.65
CA ALA A 412 -13.49 0.16 -30.35
C ALA A 412 -14.37 -1.09 -30.36
N PHE A 413 -14.52 -1.76 -29.21
CA PHE A 413 -15.40 -2.92 -29.09
C PHE A 413 -16.36 -2.82 -27.90
N PHE A 414 -17.45 -3.58 -27.99
CA PHE A 414 -18.52 -3.69 -27.01
C PHE A 414 -18.69 -5.16 -26.62
N GLY A 415 -19.06 -5.44 -25.37
CA GLY A 415 -19.17 -6.81 -24.83
C GLY A 415 -17.97 -7.29 -24.01
N ALA A 416 -16.94 -6.46 -23.83
CA ALA A 416 -15.81 -6.70 -22.94
C ALA A 416 -15.23 -5.36 -22.41
N PRO A 417 -14.59 -5.31 -21.24
CA PRO A 417 -14.23 -6.42 -20.32
C PRO A 417 -15.42 -7.06 -19.60
N GLU A 418 -16.49 -6.31 -19.37
CA GLU A 418 -17.73 -6.85 -18.81
C GLU A 418 -18.66 -7.34 -19.94
N PRO A 419 -19.25 -8.53 -19.81
CA PRO A 419 -20.20 -9.05 -20.79
C PRO A 419 -21.42 -8.13 -20.94
N GLN A 420 -21.73 -7.73 -22.17
CA GLN A 420 -22.90 -6.90 -22.51
C GLN A 420 -23.79 -7.69 -23.47
N PRO A 421 -24.94 -8.24 -23.03
CA PRO A 421 -25.84 -8.99 -23.91
C PRO A 421 -26.37 -8.19 -25.10
N ASP A 422 -26.43 -6.87 -24.96
CA ASP A 422 -26.89 -5.88 -25.94
C ASP A 422 -25.72 -5.20 -26.69
N HIS A 423 -24.53 -5.83 -26.73
CA HIS A 423 -23.32 -5.26 -27.34
C HIS A 423 -23.52 -4.77 -28.80
N ALA A 424 -24.36 -5.46 -29.58
CA ALA A 424 -24.72 -5.06 -30.94
C ALA A 424 -25.48 -3.72 -30.96
N ASN A 425 -26.57 -3.60 -30.19
CA ASN A 425 -27.34 -2.36 -30.09
C ASN A 425 -26.49 -1.20 -29.59
N ARG A 426 -25.64 -1.42 -28.57
CA ARG A 426 -24.72 -0.40 -28.04
C ARG A 426 -23.75 0.10 -29.11
N SER A 427 -23.15 -0.82 -29.87
CA SER A 427 -22.21 -0.45 -30.94
C SER A 427 -22.88 0.38 -32.03
N VAL A 428 -24.11 0.03 -32.41
CA VAL A 428 -24.89 0.79 -33.40
C VAL A 428 -25.29 2.16 -32.86
N ALA A 429 -25.74 2.23 -31.61
CA ALA A 429 -26.10 3.50 -30.97
C ALA A 429 -24.88 4.45 -30.90
N ALA A 430 -23.71 3.94 -30.56
CA ALA A 430 -22.46 4.70 -30.57
C ALA A 430 -22.12 5.19 -31.99
N ALA A 431 -22.20 4.34 -33.00
CA ALA A 431 -21.96 4.73 -34.39
C ALA A 431 -22.89 5.84 -34.87
N MET A 432 -24.20 5.72 -34.60
CA MET A 432 -25.17 6.76 -34.97
C MET A 432 -24.94 8.06 -34.19
N GLY A 433 -24.57 7.96 -32.92
CA GLY A 433 -24.15 9.10 -32.10
C GLY A 433 -22.93 9.82 -32.68
N MET A 434 -21.91 9.07 -33.10
CA MET A 434 -20.69 9.61 -33.74
C MET A 434 -21.02 10.38 -35.02
N LEU A 435 -21.83 9.80 -35.91
CA LEU A 435 -22.26 10.45 -37.16
C LEU A 435 -23.04 11.75 -36.87
N THR A 436 -24.02 11.69 -35.96
CA THR A 436 -24.83 12.85 -35.57
C THR A 436 -23.98 13.95 -34.93
N ARG A 437 -23.03 13.57 -34.07
CA ARG A 437 -22.12 14.51 -33.42
C ARG A 437 -21.20 15.19 -34.44
N LEU A 438 -20.64 14.44 -35.39
CA LEU A 438 -19.82 15.02 -36.45
C LEU A 438 -20.61 15.99 -37.33
N GLU A 439 -21.86 15.65 -37.67
CA GLU A 439 -22.75 16.55 -38.41
C GLU A 439 -23.00 17.87 -37.65
N ASN A 440 -23.20 17.79 -36.33
CA ASN A 440 -23.32 18.98 -35.48
C ASN A 440 -22.02 19.81 -35.44
N LEU A 441 -20.85 19.18 -35.40
CA LEU A 441 -19.56 19.87 -35.46
C LEU A 441 -19.37 20.58 -36.81
N ASN A 442 -19.70 19.92 -37.92
CA ASN A 442 -19.67 20.49 -39.25
C ASN A 442 -20.59 21.71 -39.37
N THR A 443 -21.81 21.64 -38.79
CA THR A 443 -22.77 22.75 -38.77
C THR A 443 -22.23 23.97 -38.02
N ARG A 444 -21.35 23.75 -37.04
CA ARG A 444 -20.67 24.82 -36.29
C ARG A 444 -19.40 25.34 -36.98
N ASN A 445 -19.12 24.91 -38.21
CA ASN A 445 -17.90 25.20 -38.95
C ASN A 445 -16.63 24.90 -38.13
N PHE A 446 -16.63 23.76 -37.44
CA PHE A 446 -15.46 23.28 -36.68
C PHE A 446 -14.19 23.21 -37.55
N TRP A 447 -14.35 22.88 -38.84
CA TRP A 447 -13.27 22.80 -39.81
C TRP A 447 -13.66 23.53 -41.11
N GLU A 448 -12.65 23.86 -41.94
CA GLU A 448 -12.85 24.59 -43.21
C GLU A 448 -13.74 23.82 -44.20
N GLU A 449 -13.65 22.49 -44.20
CA GLU A 449 -14.44 21.58 -45.04
C GLU A 449 -15.20 20.59 -44.15
N PRO A 450 -16.46 20.24 -44.49
CA PRO A 450 -17.22 19.24 -43.77
C PRO A 450 -16.51 17.89 -43.77
N LEU A 451 -16.29 17.34 -42.58
CA LEU A 451 -15.68 16.03 -42.38
C LEU A 451 -16.73 14.92 -42.43
N GLN A 452 -16.36 13.74 -42.90
CA GLN A 452 -17.24 12.58 -42.95
C GLN A 452 -16.52 11.35 -42.42
N LEU A 453 -17.26 10.47 -41.73
CA LEU A 453 -16.75 9.18 -41.26
C LEU A 453 -17.33 8.04 -42.08
N ARG A 454 -16.59 6.94 -42.15
CA ARG A 454 -17.10 5.62 -42.51
C ARG A 454 -17.08 4.75 -41.28
N ILE A 455 -18.23 4.19 -40.91
CA ILE A 455 -18.32 3.33 -39.73
C ILE A 455 -18.69 1.91 -40.14
N ALA A 456 -17.89 0.92 -39.73
CA ALA A 456 -18.18 -0.50 -39.97
C ALA A 456 -18.26 -1.28 -38.66
N ILE A 457 -19.29 -2.11 -38.52
CA ILE A 457 -19.50 -2.94 -37.33
C ILE A 457 -19.66 -4.41 -37.71
N ASN A 458 -18.95 -5.27 -36.99
CA ASN A 458 -19.13 -6.71 -37.06
C ASN A 458 -19.27 -7.31 -35.66
N SER A 459 -20.04 -8.39 -35.54
CA SER A 459 -20.27 -9.08 -34.27
C SER A 459 -19.85 -10.54 -34.34
N GLY A 460 -19.34 -11.06 -33.24
CA GLY A 460 -18.98 -12.47 -33.10
C GLY A 460 -17.87 -12.71 -32.09
N LYS A 461 -17.45 -13.97 -31.99
CA LYS A 461 -16.40 -14.40 -31.06
C LYS A 461 -15.07 -13.73 -31.35
N ALA A 462 -14.42 -13.28 -30.28
CA ALA A 462 -13.05 -12.81 -30.27
C ALA A 462 -12.37 -13.20 -28.97
N VAL A 463 -11.04 -13.23 -28.99
CA VAL A 463 -10.23 -13.32 -27.78
C VAL A 463 -9.93 -11.89 -27.33
N VAL A 464 -10.32 -11.53 -26.11
CA VAL A 464 -10.08 -10.20 -25.53
C VAL A 464 -9.22 -10.34 -24.28
N GLY A 465 -8.17 -9.54 -24.17
CA GLY A 465 -7.29 -9.53 -23.01
C GLY A 465 -5.98 -8.83 -23.29
N ASP A 466 -5.04 -8.99 -22.36
CA ASP A 466 -3.71 -8.44 -22.48
C ASP A 466 -2.86 -9.25 -23.46
N VAL A 467 -2.51 -8.60 -24.56
CA VAL A 467 -1.67 -9.17 -25.63
C VAL A 467 -0.39 -8.36 -25.71
N GLY A 468 0.75 -9.05 -25.68
CA GLY A 468 2.05 -8.40 -25.88
C GLY A 468 3.20 -9.04 -25.12
N SER A 469 4.36 -8.39 -25.21
CA SER A 469 5.60 -8.82 -24.54
C SER A 469 5.64 -8.38 -23.08
N SER A 470 6.63 -8.83 -22.32
CA SER A 470 6.85 -8.37 -20.93
C SER A 470 7.10 -6.87 -20.81
N GLN A 471 7.50 -6.19 -21.89
CA GLN A 471 7.81 -4.77 -21.91
C GLN A 471 6.69 -3.90 -22.47
N ARG A 472 5.76 -4.48 -23.24
CA ARG A 472 4.64 -3.76 -23.86
C ARG A 472 3.45 -4.70 -23.98
N VAL A 473 2.40 -4.37 -23.24
CA VAL A 473 1.12 -5.09 -23.19
C VAL A 473 0.02 -4.12 -23.61
N GLU A 474 -0.87 -4.58 -24.47
CA GLU A 474 -2.06 -3.83 -24.90
C GLU A 474 -3.30 -4.71 -24.62
N TYR A 475 -4.30 -4.14 -23.97
CA TYR A 475 -5.60 -4.79 -23.82
C TYR A 475 -6.37 -4.63 -25.13
N THR A 476 -6.56 -5.72 -25.88
CA THR A 476 -7.03 -5.67 -27.28
C THR A 476 -7.88 -6.89 -27.62
N ALA A 477 -8.66 -6.78 -28.69
CA ALA A 477 -9.46 -7.89 -29.23
C ALA A 477 -8.77 -8.52 -30.45
N LEU A 478 -8.70 -9.85 -30.50
CA LEU A 478 -8.11 -10.63 -31.58
C LEU A 478 -9.11 -11.64 -32.16
N GLY A 479 -9.08 -11.83 -33.48
CA GLY A 479 -9.88 -12.85 -34.15
C GLY A 479 -10.34 -12.47 -35.55
N ALA A 480 -10.96 -13.44 -36.23
CA ALA A 480 -11.52 -13.23 -37.57
C ALA A 480 -12.64 -12.16 -37.59
N THR A 481 -13.35 -12.00 -36.47
CA THR A 481 -14.40 -10.98 -36.29
C THR A 481 -13.88 -9.56 -36.49
N ILE A 482 -12.70 -9.26 -35.93
CA ILE A 482 -12.05 -7.94 -36.05
C ILE A 482 -11.67 -7.67 -37.50
N ASN A 483 -11.05 -8.65 -38.15
CA ASN A 483 -10.58 -8.52 -39.52
C ASN A 483 -11.71 -8.25 -40.51
N LEU A 484 -12.90 -8.83 -40.31
CA LEU A 484 -14.04 -8.59 -41.18
C LEU A 484 -14.53 -7.14 -41.10
N ALA A 485 -14.71 -6.58 -39.90
CA ALA A 485 -15.14 -5.18 -39.76
C ALA A 485 -14.15 -4.20 -40.42
N ALA A 486 -12.85 -4.41 -40.21
CA ALA A 486 -11.80 -3.59 -40.82
C ALA A 486 -11.84 -3.61 -42.36
N ARG A 487 -12.36 -4.68 -42.99
CA ARG A 487 -12.54 -4.76 -44.45
C ARG A 487 -13.86 -4.17 -44.92
N MET A 488 -14.88 -4.20 -44.07
CA MET A 488 -16.20 -3.63 -44.35
C MET A 488 -16.18 -2.10 -44.39
N GLU A 489 -15.27 -1.45 -43.66
CA GLU A 489 -15.07 0.00 -43.73
C GLU A 489 -14.90 0.47 -45.19
N GLY A 490 -14.06 -0.22 -45.98
CA GLY A 490 -13.78 0.20 -47.36
C GLY A 490 -14.95 0.11 -48.34
N VAL A 491 -16.06 -0.55 -47.97
CA VAL A 491 -17.31 -0.57 -48.76
C VAL A 491 -18.37 0.36 -48.18
N CYS A 492 -18.13 0.97 -47.02
CA CYS A 492 -19.03 1.91 -46.39
C CYS A 492 -19.08 3.23 -47.18
N PRO A 493 -20.29 3.73 -47.53
CA PRO A 493 -20.42 5.06 -48.09
C PRO A 493 -19.97 6.16 -47.10
N PRO A 494 -19.44 7.29 -47.58
CA PRO A 494 -19.07 8.43 -46.73
C PRO A 494 -20.24 8.97 -45.92
N GLY A 495 -20.04 9.15 -44.61
CA GLY A 495 -21.05 9.68 -43.69
C GLY A 495 -22.05 8.63 -43.18
N GLU A 496 -21.78 7.35 -43.42
CA GLU A 496 -22.73 6.27 -43.13
C GLU A 496 -22.14 5.17 -42.25
N CYS A 497 -23.01 4.23 -41.84
CA CYS A 497 -22.62 3.04 -41.10
C CYS A 497 -23.06 1.76 -41.83
N VAL A 498 -22.15 0.78 -41.89
CA VAL A 498 -22.42 -0.55 -42.42
C VAL A 498 -22.26 -1.63 -41.35
N LEU A 499 -23.14 -2.63 -41.41
CA LEU A 499 -23.20 -3.75 -40.48
C LEU A 499 -23.01 -5.07 -41.22
N SER A 500 -22.33 -6.01 -40.55
CA SER A 500 -22.36 -7.41 -40.95
C SER A 500 -23.75 -8.03 -40.75
N GLU A 501 -24.04 -9.13 -41.44
CA GLU A 501 -25.22 -9.96 -41.16
C GLU A 501 -25.30 -10.43 -39.70
N ALA A 502 -24.17 -10.74 -39.08
CA ALA A 502 -24.12 -11.16 -37.69
C ALA A 502 -24.57 -10.03 -36.74
N THR A 503 -24.08 -8.81 -36.95
CA THR A 503 -24.50 -7.64 -36.18
C THR A 503 -25.97 -7.32 -36.41
N TYR A 504 -26.42 -7.31 -37.68
CA TYR A 504 -27.81 -7.03 -38.04
C TYR A 504 -28.78 -8.01 -37.36
N SER A 505 -28.44 -9.30 -37.32
CA SER A 505 -29.27 -10.33 -36.70
C SER A 505 -29.38 -10.22 -35.17
N LEU A 506 -28.44 -9.52 -34.52
CA LEU A 506 -28.43 -9.31 -33.07
C LEU A 506 -29.18 -8.03 -32.66
N LEU A 507 -29.59 -7.19 -33.61
CA LEU A 507 -30.30 -5.95 -33.28
C LEU A 507 -31.73 -6.23 -32.84
N SER A 508 -32.15 -5.56 -31.76
CA SER A 508 -33.54 -5.56 -31.32
C SER A 508 -34.48 -4.86 -32.32
N ASP A 509 -33.98 -3.82 -33.00
CA ASP A 509 -34.71 -3.09 -34.04
C ASP A 509 -33.77 -2.77 -35.22
N PRO A 510 -33.88 -3.51 -36.34
CA PRO A 510 -33.09 -3.28 -37.53
C PRO A 510 -33.75 -2.34 -38.54
N SER A 511 -34.83 -1.61 -38.18
CA SER A 511 -35.62 -0.80 -39.12
C SER A 511 -34.81 0.25 -39.87
N ASP A 512 -33.76 0.76 -39.24
CA ASP A 512 -32.90 1.82 -39.78
C ASP A 512 -31.85 1.31 -40.75
N PHE A 513 -31.83 0.01 -41.07
CA PHE A 513 -30.86 -0.59 -41.97
C PHE A 513 -31.53 -1.29 -43.15
N HIS A 514 -30.88 -1.28 -44.31
CA HIS A 514 -31.29 -2.00 -45.52
C HIS A 514 -30.14 -2.83 -46.07
N GLU A 515 -30.47 -3.90 -46.79
CA GLU A 515 -29.47 -4.78 -47.42
C GLU A 515 -28.76 -4.03 -48.56
N MET A 516 -27.43 -3.93 -48.45
CA MET A 516 -26.56 -3.34 -49.48
C MET A 516 -26.15 -4.40 -50.52
N GLY A 517 -26.11 -5.67 -50.11
CA GLY A 517 -25.85 -6.84 -50.97
C GLY A 517 -24.74 -7.75 -50.43
N ASP A 518 -24.34 -8.70 -51.27
CA ASP A 518 -23.28 -9.67 -50.97
C ASP A 518 -21.90 -9.16 -51.43
N TYR A 519 -20.94 -9.12 -50.50
CA TYR A 519 -19.57 -8.67 -50.76
C TYR A 519 -18.55 -9.80 -50.56
N ARG A 520 -17.45 -9.74 -51.33
CA ARG A 520 -16.25 -10.55 -51.10
C ARG A 520 -15.12 -9.65 -50.59
N PHE A 521 -14.55 -10.02 -49.46
CA PHE A 521 -13.43 -9.31 -48.86
C PHE A 521 -12.13 -10.11 -49.02
N LYS A 522 -11.01 -9.40 -49.18
CA LYS A 522 -9.69 -10.02 -49.30
C LYS A 522 -9.39 -10.88 -48.06
N GLY A 523 -9.08 -12.16 -48.27
CA GLY A 523 -8.79 -13.12 -47.20
C GLY A 523 -10.03 -13.78 -46.58
N ILE A 524 -11.23 -13.49 -47.08
CA ILE A 524 -12.49 -14.10 -46.64
C ILE A 524 -13.12 -14.81 -47.84
N ASN A 525 -13.13 -16.15 -47.81
CA ASN A 525 -13.54 -16.97 -48.95
C ASN A 525 -15.07 -17.10 -49.12
N ARG A 526 -15.86 -16.62 -48.16
CA ARG A 526 -17.33 -16.63 -48.21
C ARG A 526 -17.86 -15.25 -48.62
N LEU A 527 -19.04 -15.25 -49.24
CA LEU A 527 -19.83 -14.02 -49.40
C LEU A 527 -20.30 -13.56 -48.03
N VAL A 528 -20.29 -12.25 -47.81
CA VAL A 528 -20.77 -11.61 -46.59
C VAL A 528 -21.85 -10.61 -46.99
N LYS A 529 -23.05 -10.78 -46.45
CA LYS A 529 -24.09 -9.77 -46.55
C LYS A 529 -23.74 -8.56 -45.71
N VAL A 530 -23.90 -7.40 -46.33
CA VAL A 530 -23.67 -6.10 -45.70
C VAL A 530 -24.99 -5.33 -45.68
N TYR A 531 -25.25 -4.68 -44.55
CA TYR A 531 -26.41 -3.82 -44.35
C TYR A 531 -25.93 -2.39 -44.14
N GLN A 532 -26.66 -1.41 -44.64
CA GLN A 532 -26.30 0.00 -44.59
C GLN A 532 -27.42 0.80 -43.93
N THR A 533 -27.04 1.85 -43.21
CA THR A 533 -27.98 2.85 -42.68
C THR A 533 -28.94 3.36 -43.76
N LYS A 534 -30.22 3.46 -43.45
CA LYS A 534 -31.19 4.19 -44.25
C LYS A 534 -31.03 5.66 -43.90
N MET A 535 -30.43 6.46 -44.78
CA MET A 535 -30.49 7.91 -44.61
C MET A 535 -31.96 8.33 -44.51
N GLN A 536 -32.42 8.79 -43.34
CA GLN A 536 -33.50 9.75 -43.32
C GLN A 536 -32.92 11.02 -43.92
N ALA A 537 -33.32 11.35 -45.15
CA ALA A 537 -33.20 12.72 -45.63
C ALA A 537 -34.04 13.59 -44.68
N ARG A 538 -33.43 14.06 -43.58
CA ARG A 538 -34.04 15.05 -42.70
C ARG A 538 -33.82 16.40 -43.39
N MET A 539 -34.95 16.98 -43.80
CA MET A 539 -35.09 18.27 -44.48
C MET A 539 -34.40 19.42 -43.77
#